data_AF-A0A957FHI2-F1
#
_entry.id   AF-A0A957FHI2-F1
#
_cell.length_a   1.000
_cell.length_b   1.000
_cell.length_c   1.000
_cell.angle_alpha   90.00
_cell.angle_beta   90.00
_cell.angle_gamma   90.00
#
_symmetry.space_group_name_H-M   'P 1'
#
loop_
_entity.id
_entity.type
_entity.pdbx_description
1 polymer ?
#
loop_
_entity_poly.entity_id
_entity_poly.type
_entity_poly.pdbx_seq_one_letter_code
_entity_poly.pdbx_strand_id
1 'polypeptide(L)'
;TAANGGGIYVSSSGVVTIGNTIVAFNTGGTNDGIFVDGGTSSGAYNNIFDDNSNATLTNAITGNPDFVNRPASNYRISSDSPNKDTGNPATPASVNIDFENQIRPNGSGIDVGADEYYPDIFNFSLTPETSANNVDRGTDAIFTHVLNNIGTADDSYTFTCATDPFWSVVNCPNSVAVASGATTNVQTTIHIPGSATALSNGRTIITATSVTSPTLFQRVIVDSTVNPQPGVNFTSNYTQTVLPGATITYTHILTNTGDADDTFTISLITGEWAELLPSNNFALFVPQGESRLVRVRITVPPYAPAGLADVTQIRATSGYNTAVFATVIDNISAKPTIGTRYVRTGGTDTDNNCTQISTANGSPG
;
A
#
# COMPACT_ATOMS: atom_id res chain seq x y z
N THR A 1 16.94 25.65 30.88
CA THR A 1 16.32 26.50 31.92
C THR A 1 17.17 27.74 32.08
N ALA A 2 16.59 28.91 31.82
CA ALA A 2 17.29 30.17 32.07
C ALA A 2 17.25 30.46 33.58
N ALA A 3 18.30 31.10 34.11
CA ALA A 3 18.31 31.48 35.54
C ALA A 3 17.31 32.60 35.84
N ASN A 4 17.05 33.51 34.89
CA ASN A 4 15.99 34.52 34.91
C ASN A 4 15.57 34.82 33.46
N GLY A 5 14.33 35.28 33.23
CA GLY A 5 13.82 35.69 31.92
C GLY A 5 13.70 34.53 30.94
N GLY A 6 13.10 33.42 31.38
CA GLY A 6 12.87 32.23 30.55
C GLY A 6 11.93 32.49 29.37
N GLY A 7 10.97 33.40 29.53
CA GLY A 7 10.16 33.93 28.44
C GLY A 7 10.82 35.13 27.76
N ILE A 8 11.02 36.22 28.50
CA ILE A 8 11.59 37.47 27.99
C ILE A 8 12.71 37.96 28.92
N TYR A 9 13.89 38.24 28.34
CA TYR A 9 15.02 38.89 29.03
C TYR A 9 15.29 40.27 28.43
N VAL A 10 15.28 41.30 29.26
CA VAL A 10 15.60 42.68 28.87
C VAL A 10 16.92 43.08 29.51
N SER A 11 17.96 43.24 28.69
CA SER A 11 19.29 43.65 29.15
C SER A 11 19.34 45.11 29.58
N SER A 12 20.45 45.53 30.18
CA SER A 12 20.64 46.87 30.76
C SER A 12 20.51 48.03 29.77
N SER A 13 20.71 47.78 28.48
CA SER A 13 20.47 48.76 27.41
C SER A 13 19.18 48.50 26.62
N GLY A 14 18.45 47.44 26.97
CA GLY A 14 17.22 47.03 26.32
C GLY A 14 16.07 47.99 26.62
N VAL A 15 15.29 48.31 25.59
CA VAL A 15 14.01 49.01 25.71
C VAL A 15 12.97 48.18 24.98
N VAL A 16 11.94 47.74 25.69
CA VAL A 16 10.87 46.91 25.12
C VAL A 16 9.50 47.42 25.54
N THR A 17 8.56 47.34 24.61
CA THR A 17 7.13 47.50 24.87
C THR A 17 6.47 46.14 24.64
N ILE A 18 5.83 45.60 25.69
CA ILE A 18 5.21 44.26 25.68
C ILE A 18 3.71 44.45 25.81
N GLY A 19 2.95 44.09 24.78
CA GLY A 19 1.49 44.17 24.80
C GLY A 19 0.85 43.01 24.08
N ASN A 20 -0.39 42.68 24.46
CA ASN A 20 -1.15 41.55 23.93
C ASN A 20 -0.34 40.24 23.92
N THR A 21 0.48 40.04 24.96
CA THR A 21 1.38 38.88 25.05
C THR A 21 0.98 37.98 26.22
N ILE A 22 0.96 36.67 25.98
CA ILE A 22 0.92 35.65 27.03
C ILE A 22 2.35 35.20 27.31
N VAL A 23 2.78 35.28 28.57
CA VAL A 23 4.01 34.66 29.06
C VAL A 23 3.59 33.70 30.17
N ALA A 24 3.73 32.41 29.92
CA ALA A 24 3.25 31.40 30.84
C ALA A 24 4.13 30.16 30.88
N PHE A 25 4.15 29.50 32.05
CA PHE A 25 4.77 28.20 32.28
C PHE A 25 6.29 28.17 32.05
N ASN A 26 6.99 29.29 32.22
CA ASN A 26 8.45 29.29 32.16
C ASN A 26 9.02 28.68 33.45
N THR A 27 10.26 28.21 33.38
CA THR A 27 10.94 27.62 34.53
C THR A 27 12.29 28.32 34.73
N GLY A 28 12.49 28.92 35.91
CA GLY A 28 13.67 29.73 36.19
C GLY A 28 13.75 30.19 37.65
N GLY A 29 14.57 31.22 37.90
CA GLY A 29 14.74 31.87 39.19
C GLY A 29 13.61 32.85 39.52
N THR A 30 13.90 33.92 40.27
CA THR A 30 12.88 34.80 40.87
C THR A 30 11.98 35.51 39.85
N ASN A 31 12.47 35.77 38.64
CA ASN A 31 11.70 36.35 37.53
C ASN A 31 11.82 35.43 36.32
N ASP A 32 11.15 34.29 36.39
CA ASP A 32 11.15 33.22 35.40
C ASP A 32 10.41 33.57 34.11
N GLY A 33 9.33 34.33 34.17
CA GLY A 33 8.61 34.80 32.98
C GLY A 33 9.34 35.94 32.27
N ILE A 34 9.38 37.12 32.90
CA ILE A 34 9.99 38.33 32.33
C ILE A 34 11.00 38.93 33.30
N PHE A 35 12.26 39.07 32.87
CA PHE A 35 13.30 39.69 33.67
C PHE A 35 13.90 40.92 33.00
N VAL A 36 13.91 42.03 33.73
CA VAL A 36 14.49 43.31 33.34
C VAL A 36 15.74 43.56 34.19
N ASP A 37 16.90 43.51 33.55
CA ASP A 37 18.23 43.66 34.14
C ASP A 37 18.79 45.06 33.89
N GLY A 38 18.20 46.08 34.54
CA GLY A 38 18.61 47.48 34.40
C GLY A 38 18.16 48.18 33.11
N GLY A 39 17.42 47.49 32.23
CA GLY A 39 16.78 48.07 31.04
C GLY A 39 15.44 48.76 31.33
N THR A 40 14.72 49.13 30.27
CA THR A 40 13.37 49.72 30.35
C THR A 40 12.34 48.79 29.75
N SER A 41 11.28 48.51 30.49
CA SER A 41 10.10 47.78 30.01
C SER A 41 8.84 48.63 30.18
N SER A 42 7.93 48.56 29.22
CA SER A 42 6.59 49.14 29.34
C SER A 42 5.56 48.25 28.64
N GLY A 43 4.27 48.53 28.83
CA GLY A 43 3.20 47.94 28.02
C GLY A 43 1.99 47.51 28.84
N ALA A 44 1.00 46.94 28.17
CA ALA A 44 -0.30 46.66 28.76
C ALA A 44 -1.01 45.48 28.10
N TYR A 45 -2.07 44.95 28.72
CA TYR A 45 -2.88 43.84 28.19
C TYR A 45 -2.05 42.57 28.00
N ASN A 46 -1.32 42.18 29.05
CA ASN A 46 -0.52 40.96 29.06
C ASN A 46 -1.08 40.00 30.10
N ASN A 47 -0.93 38.70 29.84
CA ASN A 47 -1.25 37.64 30.78
C ASN A 47 0.05 36.94 31.18
N ILE A 48 0.49 37.22 32.41
CA ILE A 48 1.66 36.56 33.01
C ILE A 48 1.11 35.50 33.95
N PHE A 49 1.18 34.22 33.55
CA PHE A 49 0.53 33.12 34.25
C PHE A 49 1.52 32.04 34.66
N ASP A 50 1.47 31.64 35.94
CA ASP A 50 2.43 30.69 36.53
C ASP A 50 3.89 31.13 36.30
N ASP A 51 4.11 32.45 36.33
CA ASP A 51 5.36 33.13 36.02
C ASP A 51 5.47 34.44 36.82
N ASN A 52 6.70 34.85 37.11
CA ASN A 52 7.03 36.11 37.75
C ASN A 52 7.63 37.11 36.76
N SER A 53 7.38 38.39 37.02
CA SER A 53 7.89 39.49 36.22
C SER A 53 8.27 40.68 37.10
N ASN A 54 9.42 41.29 36.82
CA ASN A 54 9.81 42.60 37.36
C ASN A 54 9.63 43.74 36.33
N ALA A 55 8.95 43.48 35.21
CA ALA A 55 8.65 44.48 34.21
C ALA A 55 7.54 45.44 34.67
N THR A 56 7.59 46.68 34.20
CA THR A 56 6.54 47.69 34.42
C THR A 56 5.42 47.52 33.41
N LEU A 57 4.35 46.80 33.77
CA LEU A 57 3.20 46.50 32.92
C LEU A 57 1.89 46.99 33.57
N THR A 58 0.91 47.39 32.76
CA THR A 58 -0.42 47.84 33.21
C THR A 58 -1.54 46.99 32.60
N ASN A 59 -2.79 47.14 33.07
CA ASN A 59 -3.97 46.39 32.57
C ASN A 59 -3.72 44.89 32.42
N ALA A 60 -3.26 44.25 33.49
CA ALA A 60 -2.98 42.82 33.47
C ALA A 60 -4.26 42.01 33.24
N ILE A 61 -4.17 41.01 32.37
CA ILE A 61 -5.18 39.97 32.24
C ILE A 61 -4.78 38.86 33.20
N THR A 62 -5.70 38.50 34.10
CA THR A 62 -5.46 37.52 35.16
C THR A 62 -6.21 36.23 34.90
N GLY A 63 -5.62 35.10 35.27
CA GLY A 63 -6.21 33.77 35.10
C GLY A 63 -5.37 32.89 34.19
N ASN A 64 -5.72 31.60 34.16
CA ASN A 64 -5.10 30.60 33.30
C ASN A 64 -5.40 30.96 31.83
N PRO A 65 -4.40 31.01 30.93
CA PRO A 65 -4.63 31.21 29.51
C PRO A 65 -5.53 30.17 28.85
N ASP A 66 -5.71 29.02 29.49
CA ASP A 66 -6.58 27.93 29.05
C ASP A 66 -6.30 27.48 27.62
N PHE A 67 -5.04 27.10 27.38
CA PHE A 67 -4.61 26.54 26.10
C PHE A 67 -5.23 25.17 25.85
N VAL A 68 -5.73 24.94 24.64
CA VAL A 68 -6.47 23.72 24.26
C VAL A 68 -5.69 22.43 24.57
N ASN A 69 -4.41 22.32 24.17
CA ASN A 69 -3.59 21.14 24.48
C ASN A 69 -2.09 21.43 24.45
N ARG A 70 -1.58 22.03 25.54
CA ARG A 70 -0.16 22.36 25.70
C ARG A 70 0.80 21.16 25.53
N PRO A 71 0.55 19.96 26.11
CA PRO A 71 1.42 18.80 25.89
C PRO A 71 1.59 18.39 24.43
N ALA A 72 0.57 18.62 23.59
CA ALA A 72 0.63 18.38 22.15
C ALA A 72 1.14 19.61 21.35
N SER A 73 1.65 20.65 22.03
CA SER A 73 2.05 21.93 21.44
C SER A 73 0.91 22.70 20.75
N ASN A 74 -0.34 22.46 21.14
CA ASN A 74 -1.49 23.25 20.72
C ASN A 74 -1.73 24.38 21.73
N TYR A 75 -1.22 25.57 21.41
CA TYR A 75 -1.29 26.79 22.22
C TYR A 75 -2.41 27.75 21.81
N ARG A 76 -3.42 27.27 21.07
CA ARG A 76 -4.66 28.04 20.85
C ARG A 76 -5.37 28.25 22.18
N ILE A 77 -5.99 29.41 22.35
CA ILE A 77 -6.80 29.68 23.55
C ILE A 77 -8.19 29.03 23.40
N SER A 78 -8.80 28.60 24.49
CA SER A 78 -10.15 28.01 24.47
C SER A 78 -11.25 29.09 24.45
N SER A 79 -12.51 28.64 24.33
CA SER A 79 -13.69 29.51 24.47
C SER A 79 -13.79 30.21 25.82
N ASP A 80 -13.19 29.63 26.85
CA ASP A 80 -13.32 30.05 28.25
C ASP A 80 -12.10 30.84 28.71
N SER A 81 -11.12 31.03 27.81
CA SER A 81 -9.90 31.77 28.12
C SER A 81 -10.19 33.22 28.52
N PRO A 82 -9.57 33.73 29.59
CA PRO A 82 -9.63 35.15 29.95
C PRO A 82 -8.91 36.05 28.92
N ASN A 83 -8.11 35.48 28.02
CA ASN A 83 -7.39 36.21 26.98
C ASN A 83 -8.22 36.47 25.72
N LYS A 84 -9.41 35.87 25.63
CA LYS A 84 -10.34 36.06 24.52
C LYS A 84 -11.02 37.42 24.61
N ASP A 85 -11.03 38.17 23.52
CA ASP A 85 -11.62 39.50 23.31
C ASP A 85 -11.11 40.59 24.29
N THR A 86 -9.98 40.37 24.98
CA THR A 86 -9.49 41.27 26.04
C THR A 86 -8.23 42.05 25.69
N GLY A 87 -7.65 41.84 24.51
CA GLY A 87 -6.47 42.54 24.03
C GLY A 87 -6.71 44.00 23.69
N ASN A 88 -5.62 44.75 23.57
CA ASN A 88 -5.65 46.17 23.24
C ASN A 88 -6.27 46.39 21.83
N PRO A 89 -7.38 47.13 21.70
CA PRO A 89 -7.99 47.39 20.40
C PRO A 89 -7.14 48.31 19.50
N ALA A 90 -6.17 49.03 20.06
CA ALA A 90 -5.21 49.86 19.33
C ALA A 90 -3.96 49.10 18.88
N THR A 91 -4.08 47.78 18.62
CA THR A 91 -2.98 46.96 18.09
C THR A 91 -2.50 47.51 16.74
N PRO A 92 -1.18 47.57 16.47
CA PRO A 92 -0.66 48.07 15.20
C PRO A 92 -1.27 47.33 13.99
N ALA A 93 -1.57 48.07 12.91
CA ALA A 93 -2.17 47.51 11.70
C ALA A 93 -1.34 46.38 11.03
N SER A 94 -0.05 46.26 11.38
CA SER A 94 0.83 45.17 10.96
C SER A 94 0.55 43.83 11.63
N VAL A 95 -0.35 43.78 12.63
CA VAL A 95 -0.72 42.56 13.37
C VAL A 95 -2.22 42.32 13.19
N ASN A 96 -2.67 42.30 11.94
CA ASN A 96 -4.07 42.06 11.57
C ASN A 96 -4.37 40.60 11.23
N ILE A 97 -3.36 39.72 11.31
CA ILE A 97 -3.50 38.28 11.22
C ILE A 97 -2.78 37.59 12.38
N ASP A 98 -3.27 36.45 12.82
CA ASP A 98 -2.65 35.59 13.82
C ASP A 98 -1.60 34.62 13.24
N PHE A 99 -1.05 33.74 14.09
CA PHE A 99 -0.03 32.76 13.70
C PHE A 99 -0.52 31.75 12.64
N GLU A 100 -1.83 31.57 12.50
CA GLU A 100 -2.47 30.69 11.51
C GLU A 100 -3.02 31.44 10.29
N ASN A 101 -2.69 32.72 10.15
CA ASN A 101 -3.16 33.63 9.09
C ASN A 101 -4.66 33.92 9.15
N GLN A 102 -5.28 33.82 10.31
CA GLN A 102 -6.67 34.20 10.53
C GLN A 102 -6.73 35.67 10.92
N ILE A 103 -7.82 36.36 10.56
CA ILE A 103 -7.93 37.82 10.69
C ILE A 103 -8.19 38.21 12.15
N ARG A 104 -7.57 39.31 12.58
CA ARG A 104 -7.82 39.95 13.88
C ARG A 104 -8.60 41.26 13.68
N PRO A 105 -9.59 41.58 14.54
CA PRO A 105 -10.19 40.69 15.54
C PRO A 105 -11.19 39.69 14.93
N ASN A 106 -11.42 38.57 15.61
CA ASN A 106 -12.55 37.68 15.38
C ASN A 106 -13.47 37.66 16.61
N GLY A 107 -14.47 38.52 16.61
CA GLY A 107 -15.38 38.65 17.74
C GLY A 107 -15.54 40.10 18.18
N SER A 108 -15.54 40.32 19.49
CA SER A 108 -15.78 41.63 20.11
C SER A 108 -14.49 42.41 20.37
N GLY A 109 -13.33 41.76 20.36
CA GLY A 109 -12.02 42.34 20.61
C GLY A 109 -10.91 41.51 19.98
N ILE A 110 -9.67 41.98 20.13
CA ILE A 110 -8.48 41.22 19.75
C ILE A 110 -8.12 40.30 20.91
N ASP A 111 -7.65 39.10 20.62
CA ASP A 111 -7.19 38.19 21.66
C ASP A 111 -5.75 38.48 22.08
N VAL A 112 -5.44 38.21 23.35
CA VAL A 112 -4.08 38.30 23.86
C VAL A 112 -3.33 37.00 23.56
N GLY A 113 -2.15 37.13 22.94
CA GLY A 113 -1.33 35.99 22.51
C GLY A 113 -1.15 35.90 21.00
N ALA A 114 -0.63 34.76 20.55
CA ALA A 114 -0.30 34.51 19.15
C ALA A 114 -1.49 34.03 18.29
N ASP A 115 -2.57 33.60 18.93
CA ASP A 115 -3.80 33.05 18.34
C ASP A 115 -4.95 34.08 18.43
N GLU A 116 -5.90 34.00 17.51
CA GLU A 116 -7.22 34.64 17.62
C GLU A 116 -8.25 33.53 17.70
N TYR A 117 -9.17 33.60 18.65
CA TYR A 117 -10.13 32.56 18.94
C TYR A 117 -11.15 32.49 17.82
N TYR A 118 -10.98 31.51 16.94
CA TYR A 118 -11.97 31.11 15.96
C TYR A 118 -12.77 29.92 16.49
N PRO A 119 -14.08 30.10 16.77
CA PRO A 119 -14.90 28.99 17.25
C PRO A 119 -14.94 27.88 16.21
N ASP A 120 -14.49 26.68 16.63
CA ASP A 120 -14.62 25.36 16.02
C ASP A 120 -14.66 25.30 14.48
N ILE A 121 -13.48 25.37 13.85
CA ILE A 121 -13.35 25.05 12.43
C ILE A 121 -13.41 23.52 12.30
N PHE A 122 -14.50 22.99 11.78
CA PHE A 122 -14.63 21.58 11.43
C PHE A 122 -14.01 21.31 10.07
N ASN A 123 -13.05 20.40 10.00
CA ASN A 123 -12.49 19.91 8.75
C ASN A 123 -11.86 18.52 8.96
N PHE A 124 -11.90 17.66 7.95
CA PHE A 124 -11.29 16.34 8.04
C PHE A 124 -10.90 15.80 6.66
N SER A 125 -10.00 14.84 6.64
CA SER A 125 -9.69 14.04 5.46
C SER A 125 -9.89 12.55 5.73
N LEU A 126 -10.15 11.80 4.66
CA LEU A 126 -10.25 10.34 4.69
C LEU A 126 -9.36 9.80 3.56
N THR A 127 -8.35 9.00 3.92
CA THR A 127 -7.31 8.58 2.97
C THR A 127 -7.08 7.06 2.96
N PRO A 128 -6.68 6.47 1.83
CA PRO A 128 -6.58 7.10 0.52
C PRO A 128 -7.95 7.47 -0.06
N GLU A 129 -8.04 8.55 -0.85
CA GLU A 129 -9.29 8.98 -1.49
C GLU A 129 -9.76 7.99 -2.57
N THR A 130 -8.79 7.35 -3.23
CA THR A 130 -9.05 6.29 -4.20
C THR A 130 -8.12 5.11 -3.98
N SER A 131 -8.61 3.89 -4.20
CA SER A 131 -7.76 2.69 -4.23
C SER A 131 -8.27 1.68 -5.26
N ALA A 132 -7.36 0.86 -5.76
CA ALA A 132 -7.63 -0.23 -6.69
C ALA A 132 -7.14 -1.55 -6.07
N ASN A 133 -8.00 -2.55 -5.96
CA ASN A 133 -7.68 -3.82 -5.29
C ASN A 133 -8.12 -5.02 -6.11
N ASN A 134 -7.38 -6.12 -6.00
CA ASN A 134 -7.85 -7.41 -6.48
C ASN A 134 -8.57 -8.14 -5.33
N VAL A 135 -9.70 -8.77 -5.62
CA VAL A 135 -10.52 -9.46 -4.62
C VAL A 135 -10.87 -10.87 -5.07
N ASP A 136 -10.99 -11.78 -4.11
CA ASP A 136 -11.40 -13.15 -4.37
C ASP A 136 -12.90 -13.33 -4.16
N ARG A 137 -13.55 -14.00 -5.11
CA ARG A 137 -14.98 -14.32 -5.00
C ARG A 137 -15.26 -15.29 -3.85
N GLY A 138 -16.43 -15.14 -3.23
CA GLY A 138 -16.84 -15.94 -2.07
C GLY A 138 -16.15 -15.55 -0.77
N THR A 139 -15.43 -14.43 -0.75
CA THR A 139 -14.69 -13.93 0.42
C THR A 139 -15.16 -12.53 0.83
N ASP A 140 -14.81 -12.15 2.05
CA ASP A 140 -15.02 -10.80 2.57
C ASP A 140 -13.75 -9.97 2.38
N ALA A 141 -13.81 -8.97 1.51
CA ALA A 141 -12.73 -8.01 1.29
C ALA A 141 -12.78 -6.90 2.36
N ILE A 142 -11.62 -6.58 2.96
CA ILE A 142 -11.51 -5.56 4.01
C ILE A 142 -10.69 -4.38 3.48
N PHE A 143 -11.27 -3.18 3.51
CA PHE A 143 -10.62 -1.93 3.09
C PHE A 143 -10.39 -1.03 4.31
N THR A 144 -9.14 -0.63 4.54
CA THR A 144 -8.75 0.25 5.66
C THR A 144 -8.45 1.65 5.16
N HIS A 145 -8.97 2.66 5.87
CA HIS A 145 -8.75 4.08 5.59
C HIS A 145 -8.33 4.80 6.87
N VAL A 146 -7.58 5.89 6.71
CA VAL A 146 -7.17 6.79 7.80
C VAL A 146 -8.06 8.02 7.77
N LEU A 147 -8.84 8.22 8.82
CA LEU A 147 -9.55 9.46 9.08
C LEU A 147 -8.65 10.39 9.87
N ASN A 148 -8.52 11.64 9.42
CA ASN A 148 -7.72 12.67 10.08
C ASN A 148 -8.59 13.90 10.35
N ASN A 149 -8.80 14.24 11.64
CA ASN A 149 -9.45 15.48 12.00
C ASN A 149 -8.43 16.63 11.89
N ILE A 150 -8.53 17.41 10.82
CA ILE A 150 -7.66 18.57 10.54
C ILE A 150 -8.32 19.89 10.96
N GLY A 151 -9.47 19.82 11.62
CA GLY A 151 -10.17 20.95 12.22
C GLY A 151 -9.55 21.37 13.55
N THR A 152 -9.99 22.52 14.07
CA THR A 152 -9.56 23.05 15.37
C THR A 152 -10.41 22.54 16.55
N ALA A 153 -11.49 21.81 16.26
CA ALA A 153 -12.40 21.24 17.24
C ALA A 153 -12.48 19.71 17.15
N ASP A 154 -12.79 19.09 18.28
CA ASP A 154 -13.17 17.68 18.34
C ASP A 154 -14.46 17.46 17.56
N ASP A 155 -14.55 16.33 16.87
CA ASP A 155 -15.75 15.98 16.10
C ASP A 155 -15.98 14.47 16.16
N SER A 156 -17.19 14.08 15.76
CA SER A 156 -17.52 12.69 15.46
C SER A 156 -17.86 12.55 14.00
N TYR A 157 -17.53 11.41 13.42
CA TYR A 157 -17.80 11.13 12.01
C TYR A 157 -18.71 9.93 11.90
N THR A 158 -19.72 10.02 11.04
CA THR A 158 -20.62 8.92 10.68
C THR A 158 -20.30 8.44 9.27
N PHE A 159 -20.63 7.18 8.98
CA PHE A 159 -20.27 6.56 7.71
C PHE A 159 -21.50 5.98 7.02
N THR A 160 -21.53 6.13 5.70
CA THR A 160 -22.42 5.38 4.82
C THR A 160 -21.58 4.68 3.78
N CYS A 161 -21.90 3.42 3.50
CA CYS A 161 -21.18 2.59 2.55
C CYS A 161 -22.16 2.08 1.51
N ALA A 162 -21.79 2.22 0.25
CA ALA A 162 -22.50 1.65 -0.88
C ALA A 162 -21.52 0.86 -1.73
N THR A 163 -21.96 -0.25 -2.31
CA THR A 163 -21.17 -1.04 -3.25
C THR A 163 -22.01 -1.35 -4.49
N ASP A 164 -21.37 -1.95 -5.49
CA ASP A 164 -22.04 -2.47 -6.68
C ASP A 164 -23.23 -3.39 -6.31
N PRO A 165 -24.37 -3.35 -7.03
CA PRO A 165 -25.59 -4.08 -6.69
C PRO A 165 -25.45 -5.60 -6.50
N PHE A 166 -24.40 -6.20 -7.07
CA PHE A 166 -24.17 -7.64 -6.95
C PHE A 166 -23.33 -8.03 -5.74
N TRP A 167 -22.72 -7.05 -5.06
CA TRP A 167 -21.93 -7.26 -3.84
C TRP A 167 -22.72 -6.77 -2.62
N SER A 168 -22.29 -7.12 -1.41
CA SER A 168 -22.97 -6.65 -0.20
C SER A 168 -22.01 -6.04 0.82
N VAL A 169 -22.47 -4.97 1.47
CA VAL A 169 -21.78 -4.38 2.61
C VAL A 169 -22.00 -5.28 3.82
N VAL A 170 -20.93 -5.91 4.32
CA VAL A 170 -20.96 -6.71 5.54
C VAL A 170 -20.81 -5.82 6.76
N ASN A 171 -19.87 -4.88 6.69
CA ASN A 171 -19.59 -3.94 7.75
C ASN A 171 -19.30 -2.56 7.17
N CYS A 172 -20.04 -1.56 7.62
CA CYS A 172 -19.69 -0.15 7.45
C CYS A 172 -19.21 0.38 8.80
N PRO A 173 -18.18 1.25 8.86
CA PRO A 173 -17.68 1.74 10.14
C PRO A 173 -18.78 2.37 11.00
N ASN A 174 -18.77 2.08 12.31
CA ASN A 174 -19.58 2.81 13.27
C ASN A 174 -19.09 4.26 13.40
N SER A 175 -19.90 5.12 14.02
CA SER A 175 -19.46 6.48 14.29
C SER A 175 -18.23 6.51 15.20
N VAL A 176 -17.26 7.38 14.88
CA VAL A 176 -16.01 7.52 15.62
C VAL A 176 -15.81 8.96 16.07
N ALA A 177 -15.45 9.16 17.33
CA ALA A 177 -15.02 10.47 17.84
C ALA A 177 -13.51 10.61 17.64
N VAL A 178 -13.08 11.75 17.09
CA VAL A 178 -11.67 12.04 16.83
C VAL A 178 -11.37 13.46 17.27
N ALA A 179 -10.46 13.58 18.23
CA ALA A 179 -10.02 14.87 18.74
C ALA A 179 -9.34 15.70 17.63
N SER A 180 -9.34 17.03 17.78
CA SER A 180 -8.61 17.92 16.88
C SER A 180 -7.14 17.48 16.72
N GLY A 181 -6.68 17.38 15.47
CA GLY A 181 -5.33 16.96 15.12
C GLY A 181 -5.04 15.46 15.27
N ALA A 182 -6.02 14.65 15.71
CA ALA A 182 -5.87 13.22 15.85
C ALA A 182 -6.28 12.45 14.58
N THR A 183 -5.79 11.22 14.47
CA THR A 183 -6.13 10.30 13.39
C THR A 183 -6.67 8.98 13.93
N THR A 184 -7.47 8.28 13.13
CA THR A 184 -7.93 6.92 13.45
C THR A 184 -8.12 6.08 12.19
N ASN A 185 -7.96 4.77 12.32
CA ASN A 185 -8.23 3.83 11.23
C ASN A 185 -9.70 3.42 11.24
N VAL A 186 -10.32 3.39 10.06
CA VAL A 186 -11.68 2.89 9.85
C VAL A 186 -11.68 1.80 8.80
N GLN A 187 -12.51 0.77 9.00
CA GLN A 187 -12.55 -0.41 8.13
C GLN A 187 -13.96 -0.67 7.58
N THR A 188 -14.01 -0.90 6.28
CA THR A 188 -15.22 -1.32 5.56
C THR A 188 -15.01 -2.75 5.06
N THR A 189 -16.02 -3.61 5.23
CA THR A 189 -15.98 -5.00 4.78
C THR A 189 -17.07 -5.24 3.73
N ILE A 190 -16.67 -5.74 2.57
CA ILE A 190 -17.55 -6.02 1.43
C ILE A 190 -17.48 -7.52 1.09
N HIS A 191 -18.63 -8.18 1.04
CA HIS A 191 -18.72 -9.57 0.60
C HIS A 191 -18.78 -9.64 -0.92
N ILE A 192 -17.86 -10.41 -1.49
CA ILE A 192 -17.82 -10.69 -2.93
C ILE A 192 -18.57 -12.00 -3.17
N PRO A 193 -19.65 -12.04 -3.97
CA PRO A 193 -20.42 -13.26 -4.16
C PRO A 193 -19.57 -14.32 -4.86
N GLY A 194 -19.76 -15.59 -4.51
CA GLY A 194 -19.07 -16.71 -5.16
C GLY A 194 -19.37 -16.83 -6.66
N SER A 195 -20.48 -16.25 -7.13
CA SER A 195 -20.87 -16.18 -8.54
C SER A 195 -20.27 -14.99 -9.31
N ALA A 196 -19.43 -14.17 -8.68
CA ALA A 196 -18.77 -13.06 -9.37
C ALA A 196 -17.93 -13.60 -10.54
N THR A 197 -18.01 -12.93 -11.70
CA THR A 197 -17.26 -13.32 -12.89
C THR A 197 -15.82 -12.82 -12.80
N ALA A 198 -14.87 -13.58 -13.35
CA ALA A 198 -13.47 -13.15 -13.43
C ALA A 198 -13.34 -11.79 -14.12
N LEU A 199 -12.43 -10.96 -13.62
CA LEU A 199 -12.11 -9.62 -14.13
C LEU A 199 -13.28 -8.63 -14.13
N SER A 200 -14.43 -8.98 -13.54
CA SER A 200 -15.49 -8.01 -13.29
C SER A 200 -15.03 -6.98 -12.27
N ASN A 201 -15.50 -5.74 -12.45
CA ASN A 201 -15.20 -4.64 -11.56
C ASN A 201 -16.36 -4.42 -10.60
N GLY A 202 -16.05 -4.17 -9.34
CA GLY A 202 -16.97 -3.62 -8.36
C GLY A 202 -16.46 -2.29 -7.84
N ARG A 203 -17.39 -1.40 -7.50
CA ARG A 203 -17.09 -0.08 -6.95
C ARG A 203 -17.75 0.07 -5.59
N THR A 204 -16.94 0.34 -4.58
CA THR A 204 -17.39 0.69 -3.24
C THR A 204 -17.17 2.19 -3.00
N ILE A 205 -18.19 2.87 -2.50
CA ILE A 205 -18.14 4.28 -2.12
C ILE A 205 -18.39 4.36 -0.62
N ILE A 206 -17.45 4.97 0.10
CA ILE A 206 -17.55 5.22 1.54
C ILE A 206 -17.67 6.72 1.71
N THR A 207 -18.78 7.19 2.30
CA THR A 207 -18.96 8.60 2.64
C THR A 207 -18.85 8.74 4.14
N ALA A 208 -17.83 9.46 4.59
CA ALA A 208 -17.73 9.94 5.96
C ALA A 208 -18.34 11.34 6.04
N THR A 209 -19.09 11.63 7.10
CA THR A 209 -19.75 12.92 7.32
C THR A 209 -19.52 13.37 8.74
N SER A 210 -19.13 14.64 8.92
CA SER A 210 -19.05 15.30 10.22
C SER A 210 -20.43 15.30 10.88
N VAL A 211 -20.50 14.89 12.15
CA VAL A 211 -21.73 14.94 12.95
C VAL A 211 -22.08 16.38 13.28
N THR A 212 -21.08 17.21 13.59
CA THR A 212 -21.29 18.59 14.02
C THR A 212 -21.60 19.52 12.84
N SER A 213 -21.01 19.26 11.67
CA SER A 213 -21.22 20.00 10.42
C SER A 213 -21.63 19.05 9.28
N PRO A 214 -22.92 18.66 9.16
CA PRO A 214 -23.35 17.62 8.20
C PRO A 214 -23.15 17.94 6.71
N THR A 215 -22.87 19.20 6.36
CA THR A 215 -22.49 19.62 5.00
C THR A 215 -21.04 19.29 4.66
N LEU A 216 -20.21 19.02 5.66
CA LEU A 216 -18.81 18.60 5.53
C LEU A 216 -18.75 17.07 5.47
N PHE A 217 -18.43 16.55 4.29
CA PHE A 217 -18.27 15.12 4.06
C PHE A 217 -17.08 14.85 3.15
N GLN A 218 -16.53 13.64 3.26
CA GLN A 218 -15.49 13.12 2.39
C GLN A 218 -15.94 11.80 1.77
N ARG A 219 -15.53 11.57 0.52
CA ARG A 219 -15.83 10.32 -0.20
C ARG A 219 -14.55 9.59 -0.52
N VAL A 220 -14.54 8.30 -0.24
CA VAL A 220 -13.53 7.38 -0.75
C VAL A 220 -14.16 6.46 -1.79
N ILE A 221 -13.42 6.21 -2.86
CA ILE A 221 -13.77 5.27 -3.92
C ILE A 221 -12.79 4.11 -3.90
N VAL A 222 -13.29 2.90 -3.71
CA VAL A 222 -12.54 1.67 -3.86
C VAL A 222 -13.02 0.97 -5.12
N ASP A 223 -12.18 0.93 -6.14
CA ASP A 223 -12.39 0.10 -7.32
C ASP A 223 -11.75 -1.27 -7.05
N SER A 224 -12.48 -2.35 -7.37
CA SER A 224 -12.05 -3.71 -7.10
C SER A 224 -12.23 -4.59 -8.32
N THR A 225 -11.27 -5.46 -8.61
CA THR A 225 -11.32 -6.40 -9.74
C THR A 225 -11.30 -7.83 -9.21
N VAL A 226 -12.23 -8.66 -9.68
CA VAL A 226 -12.33 -10.06 -9.23
C VAL A 226 -11.20 -10.88 -9.86
N ASN A 227 -10.43 -11.58 -9.02
CA ASN A 227 -9.36 -12.45 -9.47
C ASN A 227 -9.91 -13.59 -10.37
N PRO A 228 -9.24 -13.90 -11.50
CA PRO A 228 -9.47 -15.13 -12.24
C PRO A 228 -9.13 -16.37 -11.40
N GLN A 229 -9.86 -17.45 -11.67
CA GLN A 229 -9.54 -18.78 -11.16
C GLN A 229 -8.91 -19.60 -12.29
N PRO A 230 -7.56 -19.68 -12.34
CA PRO A 230 -6.89 -20.38 -13.42
C PRO A 230 -7.12 -21.87 -13.34
N GLY A 231 -7.14 -22.50 -14.51
CA GLY A 231 -7.30 -23.93 -14.67
C GLY A 231 -6.62 -24.38 -15.95
N VAL A 232 -6.00 -25.55 -15.90
CA VAL A 232 -5.25 -26.09 -17.04
C VAL A 232 -5.42 -27.59 -17.13
N ASN A 233 -5.64 -28.05 -18.35
CA ASN A 233 -5.57 -29.47 -18.69
C ASN A 233 -4.55 -29.63 -19.82
N PHE A 234 -3.60 -30.54 -19.65
CA PHE A 234 -2.54 -30.76 -20.63
C PHE A 234 -2.40 -32.25 -20.91
N THR A 235 -2.63 -32.65 -22.16
CA THR A 235 -2.92 -34.04 -22.54
C THR A 235 -2.14 -34.51 -23.78
N SER A 236 -2.28 -35.81 -24.08
CA SER A 236 -1.55 -36.60 -25.08
C SER A 236 -0.15 -37.02 -24.62
N ASN A 237 -0.06 -37.98 -23.70
CA ASN A 237 1.21 -38.63 -23.36
C ASN A 237 1.56 -39.68 -24.41
N TYR A 238 2.83 -39.77 -24.80
CA TYR A 238 3.30 -40.76 -25.75
C TYR A 238 4.21 -41.79 -25.10
N THR A 239 4.09 -43.05 -25.53
CA THR A 239 5.05 -44.11 -25.19
C THR A 239 5.33 -44.90 -26.43
N GLN A 240 6.55 -44.79 -26.95
CA GLN A 240 6.92 -45.39 -28.22
C GLN A 240 8.35 -45.88 -28.22
N THR A 241 8.60 -46.86 -29.09
CA THR A 241 9.94 -47.32 -29.42
C THR A 241 10.27 -46.86 -30.84
N VAL A 242 11.38 -46.15 -31.00
CA VAL A 242 11.74 -45.40 -32.20
C VAL A 242 13.14 -45.82 -32.65
N LEU A 243 13.40 -45.83 -33.96
CA LEU A 243 14.72 -46.18 -34.47
C LEU A 243 15.78 -45.16 -34.04
N PRO A 244 17.00 -45.58 -33.65
CA PRO A 244 18.12 -44.67 -33.47
C PRO A 244 18.33 -43.76 -34.70
N GLY A 245 18.57 -42.47 -34.47
CA GLY A 245 18.75 -41.46 -35.50
C GLY A 245 17.46 -40.88 -36.08
N ALA A 246 16.30 -41.46 -35.77
CA ALA A 246 15.02 -40.92 -36.24
C ALA A 246 14.61 -39.68 -35.45
N THR A 247 13.92 -38.77 -36.13
CA THR A 247 13.30 -37.58 -35.54
C THR A 247 11.79 -37.66 -35.68
N ILE A 248 11.06 -37.48 -34.58
CA ILE A 248 9.60 -37.51 -34.52
C ILE A 248 9.11 -36.24 -33.83
N THR A 249 7.98 -35.69 -34.29
CA THR A 249 7.31 -34.57 -33.62
C THR A 249 6.02 -35.05 -32.97
N TYR A 250 5.93 -34.93 -31.65
CA TYR A 250 4.71 -35.17 -30.88
C TYR A 250 3.90 -33.89 -30.73
N THR A 251 2.57 -34.03 -30.62
CA THR A 251 1.63 -32.91 -30.50
C THR A 251 0.73 -33.13 -29.30
N HIS A 252 0.92 -32.31 -28.28
CA HIS A 252 0.12 -32.27 -27.07
C HIS A 252 -1.00 -31.25 -27.19
N ILE A 253 -2.06 -31.46 -26.42
CA ILE A 253 -3.22 -30.57 -26.40
C ILE A 253 -3.26 -29.89 -25.03
N LEU A 254 -3.09 -28.57 -25.03
CA LEU A 254 -3.24 -27.70 -23.88
C LEU A 254 -4.61 -27.03 -23.93
N THR A 255 -5.43 -27.23 -22.90
CA THR A 255 -6.75 -26.63 -22.76
C THR A 255 -6.76 -25.70 -21.55
N ASN A 256 -7.21 -24.46 -21.73
CA ASN A 256 -7.49 -23.56 -20.62
C ASN A 256 -8.84 -23.95 -20.00
N THR A 257 -8.81 -24.51 -18.79
CA THR A 257 -10.01 -24.88 -18.04
C THR A 257 -10.33 -23.86 -16.94
N GLY A 258 -9.60 -22.75 -16.89
CA GLY A 258 -9.90 -21.61 -16.03
C GLY A 258 -11.12 -20.86 -16.52
N ASP A 259 -11.47 -19.82 -15.77
CA ASP A 259 -12.66 -19.01 -16.02
C ASP A 259 -12.38 -17.65 -16.69
N ALA A 260 -11.15 -17.44 -17.15
CA ALA A 260 -10.72 -16.30 -17.92
C ALA A 260 -9.65 -16.72 -18.93
N ASP A 261 -9.39 -15.85 -19.91
CA ASP A 261 -8.28 -16.00 -20.85
C ASP A 261 -6.95 -16.00 -20.09
N ASP A 262 -6.08 -16.97 -20.39
CA ASP A 262 -4.80 -17.17 -19.70
C ASP A 262 -3.65 -17.26 -20.71
N THR A 263 -2.47 -16.85 -20.29
CA THR A 263 -1.21 -17.05 -21.02
C THR A 263 -0.32 -18.00 -20.24
N PHE A 264 -0.21 -19.22 -20.73
CA PHE A 264 0.58 -20.27 -20.09
C PHE A 264 2.06 -20.16 -20.46
N THR A 265 2.94 -20.29 -19.48
CA THR A 265 4.36 -20.54 -19.73
C THR A 265 4.57 -22.04 -19.94
N ILE A 266 5.04 -22.41 -21.14
CA ILE A 266 5.33 -23.79 -21.53
C ILE A 266 6.83 -24.01 -21.45
N SER A 267 7.27 -25.01 -20.68
CA SER A 267 8.69 -25.28 -20.46
C SER A 267 9.03 -26.76 -20.59
N LEU A 268 10.20 -27.04 -21.17
CA LEU A 268 10.80 -28.37 -21.18
C LEU A 268 11.51 -28.55 -19.84
N ILE A 269 11.06 -29.52 -19.04
CA ILE A 269 11.62 -29.79 -17.71
C ILE A 269 12.74 -30.83 -17.80
N THR A 270 12.50 -31.92 -18.54
CA THR A 270 13.46 -32.99 -18.82
C THR A 270 13.27 -33.51 -20.24
N GLY A 271 14.27 -34.23 -20.74
CA GLY A 271 14.26 -34.87 -22.06
C GLY A 271 15.53 -34.51 -22.83
N GLU A 272 16.55 -35.36 -22.78
CA GLU A 272 17.81 -35.12 -23.49
C GLU A 272 17.65 -35.20 -25.01
N TRP A 273 16.67 -35.97 -25.48
CA TRP A 273 16.37 -36.13 -26.90
C TRP A 273 15.37 -35.08 -27.40
N ALA A 274 14.88 -34.22 -26.51
CA ALA A 274 13.72 -33.37 -26.75
C ALA A 274 14.07 -31.90 -26.98
N GLU A 275 13.31 -31.27 -27.86
CA GLU A 275 13.27 -29.84 -28.09
C GLU A 275 11.83 -29.39 -28.25
N LEU A 276 11.37 -28.49 -27.39
CA LEU A 276 10.07 -27.85 -27.58
C LEU A 276 10.13 -26.83 -28.71
N LEU A 277 9.05 -26.74 -29.47
CA LEU A 277 8.90 -25.78 -30.54
C LEU A 277 7.93 -24.67 -30.10
N PRO A 278 8.27 -23.38 -30.26
CA PRO A 278 9.45 -22.86 -30.97
C PRO A 278 10.74 -22.83 -30.15
N SER A 279 10.66 -22.97 -28.83
CA SER A 279 11.81 -22.95 -27.91
C SER A 279 11.49 -23.76 -26.65
N ASN A 280 12.51 -24.16 -25.91
CA ASN A 280 12.38 -24.90 -24.63
C ASN A 280 11.67 -24.13 -23.52
N ASN A 281 11.37 -22.86 -23.75
CA ASN A 281 10.50 -22.05 -22.91
C ASN A 281 9.79 -21.00 -23.78
N PHE A 282 8.46 -20.92 -23.71
CA PHE A 282 7.68 -19.91 -24.42
C PHE A 282 6.33 -19.64 -23.76
N ALA A 283 5.74 -18.47 -24.04
CA ALA A 283 4.40 -18.11 -23.62
C ALA A 283 3.37 -18.49 -24.69
N LEU A 284 2.22 -19.02 -24.25
CA LEU A 284 1.14 -19.46 -25.12
C LEU A 284 -0.20 -18.94 -24.60
N PHE A 285 -0.80 -18.00 -25.33
CA PHE A 285 -2.13 -17.49 -25.04
C PHE A 285 -3.20 -18.53 -25.43
N VAL A 286 -4.06 -18.85 -24.47
CA VAL A 286 -5.17 -19.79 -24.64
C VAL A 286 -6.43 -19.14 -24.05
N PRO A 287 -7.39 -18.70 -24.88
CA PRO A 287 -8.65 -18.16 -24.40
C PRO A 287 -9.39 -19.15 -23.49
N GLN A 288 -10.30 -18.64 -22.68
CA GLN A 288 -11.13 -19.44 -21.79
C GLN A 288 -11.82 -20.59 -22.54
N GLY A 289 -11.70 -21.82 -22.05
CA GLY A 289 -12.33 -23.01 -22.63
C GLY A 289 -11.71 -23.51 -23.94
N GLU A 290 -10.79 -22.75 -24.53
CA GLU A 290 -10.14 -23.09 -25.79
C GLU A 290 -8.95 -24.03 -25.60
N SER A 291 -8.54 -24.65 -26.71
CA SER A 291 -7.33 -25.49 -26.76
C SER A 291 -6.30 -24.96 -27.76
N ARG A 292 -5.02 -25.20 -27.46
CA ARG A 292 -3.88 -24.95 -28.35
C ARG A 292 -2.96 -26.16 -28.39
N LEU A 293 -2.23 -26.29 -29.50
CA LEU A 293 -1.29 -27.38 -29.72
C LEU A 293 0.09 -26.99 -29.20
N VAL A 294 0.72 -27.89 -28.44
CA VAL A 294 2.12 -27.79 -28.02
C VAL A 294 2.89 -28.89 -28.74
N ARG A 295 4.00 -28.55 -29.40
CA ARG A 295 4.78 -29.51 -30.17
C ARG A 295 6.16 -29.71 -29.54
N VAL A 296 6.57 -30.97 -29.43
CA VAL A 296 7.92 -31.37 -29.05
C VAL A 296 8.52 -32.21 -30.16
N ARG A 297 9.76 -31.88 -30.53
CA ARG A 297 10.58 -32.67 -31.44
C ARG A 297 11.48 -33.57 -30.63
N ILE A 298 11.43 -34.88 -30.88
CA ILE A 298 12.29 -35.89 -30.28
C ILE A 298 13.25 -36.41 -31.34
N THR A 299 14.55 -36.35 -31.09
CA THR A 299 15.60 -36.92 -31.95
C THR A 299 16.34 -38.00 -31.16
N VAL A 300 16.06 -39.27 -31.50
CA VAL A 300 16.76 -40.39 -30.85
C VAL A 300 18.22 -40.40 -31.31
N PRO A 301 19.22 -40.44 -30.41
CA PRO A 301 20.62 -40.48 -30.81
C PRO A 301 20.90 -41.67 -31.72
N PRO A 302 21.70 -41.52 -32.79
CA PRO A 302 22.00 -42.60 -33.73
C PRO A 302 22.79 -43.76 -33.08
N TYR A 303 23.42 -43.51 -31.93
CA TYR A 303 24.19 -44.47 -31.16
C TYR A 303 23.42 -45.06 -29.96
N ALA A 304 22.14 -44.70 -29.76
CA ALA A 304 21.36 -45.16 -28.61
C ALA A 304 21.21 -46.69 -28.61
N PRO A 305 21.74 -47.42 -27.59
CA PRO A 305 21.54 -48.86 -27.44
C PRO A 305 20.06 -49.23 -27.38
N ALA A 306 19.71 -50.44 -27.81
CA ALA A 306 18.34 -50.91 -27.77
C ALA A 306 17.81 -50.86 -26.33
N GLY A 307 16.59 -50.35 -26.16
CA GLY A 307 15.99 -50.18 -24.84
C GLY A 307 16.49 -48.98 -24.03
N LEU A 308 17.55 -48.27 -24.45
CA LEU A 308 17.86 -46.96 -23.88
C LEU A 308 16.63 -46.07 -24.05
N ALA A 309 16.24 -45.39 -22.97
CA ALA A 309 15.04 -44.56 -22.95
C ALA A 309 15.35 -43.15 -22.47
N ASP A 310 14.59 -42.19 -22.99
CA ASP A 310 14.54 -40.82 -22.51
C ASP A 310 13.11 -40.49 -22.06
N VAL A 311 13.02 -39.75 -20.95
CA VAL A 311 11.76 -39.34 -20.35
C VAL A 311 11.65 -37.83 -20.52
N THR A 312 10.85 -37.44 -21.49
CA THR A 312 10.59 -36.04 -21.78
C THR A 312 9.42 -35.56 -20.93
N GLN A 313 9.64 -34.53 -20.12
CA GLN A 313 8.58 -33.90 -19.31
C GLN A 313 8.40 -32.45 -19.73
N ILE A 314 7.16 -32.09 -20.05
CA ILE A 314 6.78 -30.74 -20.47
C ILE A 314 5.75 -30.21 -19.49
N ARG A 315 5.91 -28.96 -19.05
CA ARG A 315 5.02 -28.29 -18.11
C ARG A 315 4.36 -27.08 -18.75
N ALA A 316 3.05 -26.92 -18.53
CA ALA A 316 2.32 -25.70 -18.80
C ALA A 316 1.90 -25.06 -17.46
N THR A 317 2.29 -23.82 -17.22
CA THR A 317 2.06 -23.08 -15.97
C THR A 317 1.22 -21.84 -16.24
N SER A 318 0.14 -21.63 -15.49
CA SER A 318 -0.74 -20.45 -15.65
C SER A 318 0.00 -19.13 -15.43
N GLY A 319 -0.39 -18.09 -16.16
CA GLY A 319 0.11 -16.74 -15.99
C GLY A 319 -0.46 -16.02 -14.76
N TYR A 320 -1.65 -16.41 -14.30
CA TYR A 320 -2.28 -15.83 -13.09
C TYR A 320 -1.78 -16.46 -11.79
N ASN A 321 -1.48 -17.77 -11.80
CA ASN A 321 -1.01 -18.49 -10.62
C ASN A 321 -0.03 -19.61 -10.97
N THR A 322 1.22 -19.46 -10.55
CA THR A 322 2.29 -20.42 -10.83
C THR A 322 2.12 -21.78 -10.12
N ALA A 323 1.25 -21.86 -9.12
CA ALA A 323 0.85 -23.12 -8.49
C ALA A 323 -0.16 -23.91 -9.34
N VAL A 324 -0.81 -23.28 -10.32
CA VAL A 324 -1.70 -23.96 -11.27
C VAL A 324 -0.92 -24.32 -12.53
N PHE A 325 -0.67 -25.62 -12.70
CA PHE A 325 0.08 -26.16 -13.81
C PHE A 325 -0.36 -27.59 -14.15
N ALA A 326 -0.06 -28.04 -15.35
CA ALA A 326 -0.19 -29.43 -15.76
C ALA A 326 1.06 -29.88 -16.51
N THR A 327 1.30 -31.19 -16.53
CA THR A 327 2.45 -31.80 -17.22
C THR A 327 2.02 -32.94 -18.12
N VAL A 328 2.72 -33.09 -19.24
CA VAL A 328 2.71 -34.30 -20.06
C VAL A 328 4.09 -34.94 -20.02
N ILE A 329 4.12 -36.26 -20.16
CA ILE A 329 5.32 -37.08 -20.15
C ILE A 329 5.32 -37.98 -21.38
N ASP A 330 6.43 -37.96 -22.11
CA ASP A 330 6.71 -38.89 -23.19
C ASP A 330 7.84 -39.85 -22.79
N ASN A 331 7.59 -41.14 -22.96
CA ASN A 331 8.56 -42.21 -22.71
C ASN A 331 9.01 -42.83 -24.03
N ILE A 332 10.18 -42.42 -24.51
CA ILE A 332 10.70 -42.85 -25.81
C ILE A 332 11.89 -43.77 -25.61
N SER A 333 11.88 -44.93 -26.25
CA SER A 333 12.97 -45.91 -26.19
C SER A 333 13.54 -46.19 -27.57
N ALA A 334 14.83 -46.52 -27.63
CA ALA A 334 15.50 -46.89 -28.86
C ALA A 334 15.16 -48.34 -29.26
N LYS A 335 14.76 -48.55 -30.52
CA LYS A 335 14.52 -49.88 -31.10
C LYS A 335 15.84 -50.62 -31.33
N PRO A 336 15.87 -51.95 -31.24
CA PRO A 336 16.97 -52.71 -31.79
C PRO A 336 17.06 -52.51 -33.31
N THR A 337 18.27 -52.29 -33.80
CA THR A 337 18.58 -52.22 -35.24
C THR A 337 18.95 -53.60 -35.77
N ILE A 338 19.09 -53.80 -37.08
CA ILE A 338 19.67 -55.01 -37.67
C ILE A 338 20.80 -54.60 -38.63
N GLY A 339 21.81 -55.46 -38.82
CA GLY A 339 22.96 -55.20 -39.69
C GLY A 339 24.30 -55.19 -38.94
N THR A 340 25.35 -54.72 -39.63
CA THR A 340 26.70 -54.62 -39.04
C THR A 340 26.72 -53.58 -37.93
N ARG A 341 27.24 -53.97 -36.76
CA ARG A 341 27.42 -53.12 -35.59
C ARG A 341 28.87 -53.13 -35.15
N TYR A 342 29.28 -52.05 -34.51
CA TYR A 342 30.62 -51.90 -33.96
C TYR A 342 30.55 -51.85 -32.44
N VAL A 343 31.45 -52.57 -31.80
CA VAL A 343 31.65 -52.54 -30.34
C VAL A 343 33.14 -52.35 -30.09
N ARG A 344 33.50 -51.60 -29.07
CA ARG A 344 34.90 -51.45 -28.67
C ARG A 344 35.51 -52.81 -28.32
N THR A 345 36.81 -52.98 -28.56
CA THR A 345 37.56 -54.16 -28.10
C THR A 345 37.37 -54.36 -26.60
N GLY A 346 36.76 -55.49 -26.19
CA GLY A 346 36.41 -55.81 -24.80
C GLY A 346 35.01 -55.37 -24.34
N GLY A 347 34.23 -54.70 -25.20
CA GLY A 347 32.82 -54.37 -24.94
C GLY A 347 31.85 -55.52 -25.25
N THR A 348 30.57 -55.31 -24.93
CA THR A 348 29.49 -56.29 -25.15
C THR A 348 28.62 -55.89 -26.34
N ASP A 349 28.23 -56.86 -27.18
CA ASP A 349 27.30 -56.62 -28.30
C ASP A 349 25.81 -56.75 -27.91
N THR A 350 25.53 -57.00 -26.63
CA THR A 350 24.16 -57.04 -26.10
C THR A 350 23.52 -55.66 -26.25
N ASP A 351 22.36 -55.61 -26.92
CA ASP A 351 21.59 -54.40 -27.20
C ASP A 351 22.35 -53.27 -27.92
N ASN A 352 23.46 -53.61 -28.57
CA ASN A 352 24.27 -52.63 -29.29
C ASN A 352 23.53 -52.14 -30.55
N ASN A 353 23.52 -50.83 -30.77
CA ASN A 353 22.99 -50.17 -31.96
C ASN A 353 24.04 -49.29 -32.67
N CYS A 354 25.30 -49.33 -32.23
CA CYS A 354 26.35 -48.49 -32.78
C CYS A 354 26.70 -48.91 -34.20
N THR A 355 26.41 -48.03 -35.15
CA THR A 355 26.73 -48.20 -36.59
C THR A 355 27.96 -47.39 -37.02
N GLN A 356 28.56 -46.63 -36.11
CA GLN A 356 29.71 -45.77 -36.39
C GLN A 356 31.01 -46.38 -35.89
N ILE A 357 32.02 -46.45 -36.76
CA ILE A 357 33.41 -46.71 -36.35
C ILE A 357 33.95 -45.40 -35.81
N SER A 358 34.03 -45.24 -34.49
CA SER A 358 34.75 -44.09 -33.90
C SER A 358 36.26 -44.30 -34.06
N THR A 359 36.92 -43.45 -34.86
CA THR A 359 38.39 -43.34 -34.87
C THR A 359 38.83 -42.21 -33.94
N ALA A 360 39.28 -42.59 -32.73
CA ALA A 360 40.02 -41.78 -31.74
C ALA A 360 39.31 -40.60 -31.02
N ASN A 361 39.26 -40.71 -29.67
CA ASN A 361 39.14 -39.64 -28.65
C ASN A 361 37.83 -38.82 -28.50
N GLY A 362 36.69 -39.49 -28.33
CA GLY A 362 35.49 -38.92 -27.67
C GLY A 362 34.27 -39.85 -27.78
N SER A 363 33.76 -40.39 -26.67
CA SER A 363 32.72 -41.44 -26.60
C SER A 363 31.36 -41.13 -27.27
N PRO A 364 30.48 -42.15 -27.57
CA PRO A 364 30.65 -43.60 -27.35
C PRO A 364 30.40 -44.52 -28.57
N GLY A 365 31.16 -45.62 -28.53
CA GLY A 365 30.86 -46.99 -28.95
C GLY A 365 31.73 -47.92 -28.11
#